data_AF-A0A165ZB29-F1
#
_entry.id   AF-A0A165ZB29-F1
#
_cell.length_a   1.000
_cell.length_b   1.000
_cell.length_c   1.000
_cell.angle_alpha   90.00
_cell.angle_beta   90.00
_cell.angle_gamma   90.00
#
_symmetry.space_group_name_H-M   'P 1'
#
loop_
_entity.id
_entity.type
_entity.pdbx_description
1 polymer ?
#
loop_
_entity_poly.entity_id
_entity_poly.type
_entity_poly.pdbx_seq_one_letter_code
_entity_poly.pdbx_strand_id
1 'polypeptide(L)' 'MSIMSLRLPDDVAETLAVLAKATGRSKSFLAVDALREYLAREAWQIKEIQEALHEADAGDFASPEDVSTIAEKWMNNAG' A
#
# COMPACT_ATOMS: atom_id res chain seq x y z
N MET A 1 -21.92 -4.54 -11.68
CA MET A 1 -20.54 -4.85 -12.09
C MET A 1 -20.13 -3.74 -13.05
N SER A 2 -19.05 -3.01 -12.77
CA SER A 2 -18.58 -1.92 -13.66
C SER A 2 -17.59 -2.49 -14.68
N ILE A 3 -17.65 -2.02 -15.92
CA ILE A 3 -16.72 -2.42 -17.00
C ILE A 3 -15.84 -1.23 -17.32
N MET A 4 -14.53 -1.46 -17.35
CA MET A 4 -13.54 -0.47 -17.72
C MET A 4 -12.74 -0.99 -18.92
N SER A 5 -12.59 -0.16 -19.95
CA SER A 5 -11.69 -0.44 -21.07
C SER A 5 -10.34 0.20 -20.80
N LEU A 6 -9.27 -0.57 -20.98
CA LEU A 6 -7.89 -0.16 -20.77
C LEU A 6 -7.15 -0.21 -22.10
N ARG A 7 -6.50 0.89 -22.47
CA ARG A 7 -5.51 0.89 -23.55
C ARG A 7 -4.16 0.54 -22.95
N LEU A 8 -3.61 -0.59 -23.35
CA LEU A 8 -2.30 -1.06 -22.91
C LEU A 8 -1.27 -0.79 -24.02
N PRO A 9 -0.05 -0.35 -23.66
CA PRO A 9 1.11 -0.43 -24.55
C PRO A 9 1.33 -1.88 -25.04
N ASP A 10 1.89 -2.05 -26.24
CA ASP A 10 2.02 -3.35 -26.90
C ASP A 10 2.89 -4.33 -26.09
N ASP A 11 3.98 -3.84 -25.51
CA ASP A 11 4.90 -4.61 -24.65
C ASP A 11 4.22 -5.14 -23.38
N VAL A 12 3.36 -4.31 -22.76
CA VAL A 12 2.57 -4.71 -21.59
C VAL A 12 1.51 -5.75 -21.98
N ALA A 13 0.84 -5.55 -23.11
CA ALA A 13 -0.18 -6.46 -23.60
C ALA A 13 0.39 -7.84 -23.95
N GLU A 14 1.58 -7.88 -24.55
CA GLU A 14 2.31 -9.11 -24.86
C GLU A 14 2.75 -9.83 -23.58
N THR A 15 3.37 -9.12 -22.64
CA THR A 15 3.79 -9.68 -21.35
C THR A 15 2.61 -10.29 -20.60
N LEU A 16 1.47 -9.59 -20.55
CA LEU A 16 0.24 -10.10 -19.94
C LEU A 16 -0.30 -11.34 -20.66
N ALA A 17 -0.17 -11.41 -21.99
CA ALA A 17 -0.59 -12.58 -22.78
C ALA A 17 0.26 -13.82 -22.46
N VAL A 18 1.59 -13.65 -22.38
CA VAL A 18 2.53 -14.73 -22.04
C VAL A 18 2.25 -15.24 -20.63
N LEU A 19 2.09 -14.34 -19.66
CA LEU A 19 1.82 -14.71 -18.27
C LEU A 19 0.47 -15.42 -18.11
N ALA A 20 -0.57 -14.94 -18.79
CA ALA A 20 -1.88 -15.59 -18.83
C ALA A 20 -1.77 -17.04 -19.33
N LYS A 21 -1.04 -17.25 -20.43
CA LYS A 21 -0.80 -18.59 -20.99
C LYS A 21 -0.03 -19.49 -20.03
N ALA A 22 1.04 -18.99 -19.42
CA ALA A 22 1.89 -19.76 -18.52
C ALA A 22 1.18 -20.15 -17.22
N THR A 23 0.28 -19.31 -16.72
CA THR A 23 -0.44 -19.52 -15.45
C THR A 23 -1.81 -20.18 -15.63
N GLY A 24 -2.31 -20.33 -16.87
CA GLY A 24 -3.65 -20.80 -17.16
C GLY A 24 -4.76 -19.85 -16.71
N ARG A 25 -4.44 -18.57 -16.47
CA ARG A 25 -5.38 -17.53 -16.02
C ARG A 25 -5.81 -16.65 -17.18
N SER A 26 -7.00 -16.03 -17.07
CA SER A 26 -7.42 -15.02 -18.04
C SER A 26 -6.64 -13.72 -17.86
N LYS A 27 -6.47 -12.96 -18.94
CA LYS A 27 -5.84 -11.61 -18.88
C LYS A 27 -6.60 -10.69 -17.92
N SER A 28 -7.93 -10.73 -17.94
CA SER A 28 -8.77 -9.93 -17.05
C SER A 28 -8.58 -10.31 -15.58
N PHE A 29 -8.40 -11.60 -15.26
CA PHE A 29 -8.10 -12.03 -13.90
C PHE A 29 -6.78 -11.42 -13.43
N LEU A 30 -5.71 -11.59 -14.20
CA LEU A 30 -4.37 -11.08 -13.84
C LEU A 30 -4.34 -9.55 -13.75
N ALA A 31 -5.04 -8.85 -14.65
CA ALA A 31 -5.13 -7.39 -14.60
C ALA A 31 -5.83 -6.91 -13.32
N VAL A 32 -6.95 -7.54 -12.95
CA VAL A 32 -7.68 -7.20 -11.71
C VAL A 32 -6.85 -7.55 -10.47
N ASP A 33 -6.15 -8.67 -10.50
CA ASP A 33 -5.29 -9.12 -9.40
C ASP A 33 -4.15 -8.12 -9.15
N ALA A 34 -3.42 -7.74 -10.20
CA ALA A 34 -2.37 -6.72 -10.12
C ALA A 34 -2.90 -5.35 -9.63
N LEU A 35 -4.09 -4.95 -10.10
CA LEU A 35 -4.76 -3.74 -9.64
C LEU A 35 -5.13 -3.80 -8.16
N ARG A 36 -5.61 -4.95 -7.67
CA ARG A 36 -5.94 -5.15 -6.24
C ARG A 36 -4.69 -5.03 -5.38
N GLU A 37 -3.60 -5.67 -5.78
CA GLU A 37 -2.34 -5.57 -5.04
C GLU A 37 -1.81 -4.13 -5.02
N TYR A 38 -1.85 -3.44 -6.16
CA TYR A 38 -1.44 -2.04 -6.22
C TYR A 38 -2.29 -1.16 -5.30
N LEU A 39 -3.62 -1.24 -5.42
CA LEU A 39 -4.52 -0.46 -4.59
C LEU A 39 -4.36 -0.78 -3.10
N ALA A 40 -4.18 -2.05 -2.74
CA ALA A 40 -3.94 -2.42 -1.35
C ALA A 40 -2.65 -1.78 -0.81
N ARG A 41 -1.56 -1.81 -1.59
CA ARG A 41 -0.27 -1.20 -1.22
C ARG A 41 -0.31 0.32 -1.09
N GLU A 42 -1.08 1.02 -1.92
CA GLU A 42 -1.17 2.48 -1.85
C GLU A 42 -2.20 2.96 -0.82
N ALA A 43 -3.34 2.26 -0.70
CA ALA A 43 -4.45 2.70 0.13
C ALA A 43 -4.11 2.68 1.62
N TRP A 44 -3.30 1.70 2.09
CA TRP A 44 -2.93 1.66 3.51
C TRP A 44 -2.10 2.88 3.90
N GLN A 45 -1.14 3.30 3.07
CA GLN A 45 -0.30 4.46 3.37
C GLN A 45 -1.11 5.75 3.43
N ILE A 46 -2.00 5.93 2.46
CA ILE A 46 -2.88 7.10 2.41
C ILE A 46 -3.77 7.11 3.65
N LYS A 47 -4.34 5.97 4.04
CA LYS A 47 -5.18 5.85 5.24
C LYS A 47 -4.42 6.26 6.50
N GLU A 48 -3.24 5.69 6.74
CA GLU A 48 -2.43 6.00 7.92
C GLU A 48 -2.02 7.47 7.98
N ILE A 49 -1.67 8.07 6.84
CA ILE A 49 -1.33 9.51 6.78
C ILE A 49 -2.56 10.36 7.16
N GLN A 50 -3.74 10.03 6.64
CA GLN A 50 -4.96 10.78 6.96
C GLN A 50 -5.36 10.63 8.43
N GLU A 51 -5.18 9.44 9.00
CA GLU A 51 -5.45 9.18 10.42
C GLU A 51 -4.46 9.93 11.31
N ALA A 52 -3.15 9.88 11.01
CA ALA A 52 -2.13 10.62 11.76
C ALA A 52 -2.33 12.14 11.68
N LEU A 53 -2.78 12.67 10.53
CA LEU A 53 -3.14 14.08 10.41
C LEU A 53 -4.34 14.44 11.30
N HIS A 54 -5.34 13.56 11.37
CA HIS A 54 -6.52 13.76 12.22
C HIS A 54 -6.15 13.76 13.71
N GLU A 55 -5.32 12.82 14.15
CA GLU A 55 -4.80 12.74 15.52
C GLU A 55 -3.99 14.00 15.88
N ALA A 56 -3.12 14.44 14.97
CA ALA A 56 -2.32 15.66 15.13
C ALA A 56 -3.20 16.91 15.25
N ASP A 57 -4.21 17.06 14.39
CA ASP A 57 -5.17 18.17 14.43
C ASP A 57 -6.02 18.14 15.71
N ALA A 58 -6.28 16.94 16.26
CA ALA A 58 -6.95 16.76 17.54
C ALA A 58 -6.04 17.00 18.76
N GLY A 59 -4.73 17.19 18.53
CA GLY A 59 -3.72 17.33 19.59
C GLY A 59 -3.42 16.03 20.33
N ASP A 60 -3.76 14.88 19.74
CA ASP A 60 -3.52 13.55 20.31
C ASP A 60 -2.06 13.14 20.13
N PHE A 61 -1.18 13.82 20.86
CA PHE A 61 0.24 13.53 20.90
C PHE A 61 0.62 12.87 22.23
N ALA A 62 1.64 12.03 22.19
CA ALA A 62 2.25 11.48 23.40
C ALA A 62 2.73 12.60 24.33
N SER A 63 2.63 12.37 25.64
CA SER A 63 3.13 13.32 26.63
C SER A 63 4.67 13.40 26.60
N PRO A 64 5.26 14.51 27.08
CA PRO A 64 6.71 14.61 27.23
C PRO A 64 7.31 13.47 28.08
N GLU A 65 6.59 13.01 29.12
CA GLU A 65 7.03 11.90 29.96
C GLU A 65 7.06 10.56 29.22
N ASP A 66 6.06 10.30 28.37
CA ASP A 66 6.01 9.09 27.53
C ASP A 66 7.18 9.06 26.54
N VAL A 67 7.47 10.20 25.91
CA VAL A 67 8.59 10.34 24.97
C VAL A 67 9.93 10.11 25.67
N SER A 68 10.13 10.66 26.87
CA SER A 68 11.36 10.46 27.66
C SER A 68 11.57 8.98 28.02
N THR A 69 10.51 8.31 28.46
CA THR A 69 10.55 6.90 28.87
C THR A 69 10.97 6.00 27.70
N ILE A 70 10.42 6.26 26.51
CA ILE A 70 10.79 5.50 25.30
C ILE A 70 12.23 5.82 24.88
N ALA A 71 12.65 7.08 24.89
CA ALA A 71 14.01 7.47 24.52
C ALA A 71 15.08 6.78 25.38
N GLU A 72 14.87 6.74 26.71
CA GLU A 72 15.77 6.06 27.65
C GLU A 72 15.88 4.56 27.37
N LYS A 73 14.75 3.89 27.08
CA LYS A 73 14.74 2.46 26.75
C LYS A 73 15.63 2.12 25.54
N TRP A 74 15.57 2.92 24.48
CA TRP A 74 16.35 2.66 23.27
C TRP A 74 17.82 3.06 23.41
N MET A 75 18.12 4.13 24.15
CA MET A 75 19.50 4.52 24.46
C MET A 75 20.23 3.47 25.30
N ASN A 76 19.55 2.84 26.25
CA ASN A 76 20.13 1.83 27.12
C ASN A 76 20.35 0.47 26.42
N ASN A 77 19.62 0.21 25.33
CA ASN A 77 19.74 -1.03 24.53
C ASN A 77 20.60 -0.87 23.26
N ALA A 78 21.12 0.33 22.98
CA ALA A 78 22.01 0.61 21.85
C ALA A 78 23.49 0.37 22.17
N GLY A 79 23.80 -0.37 23.25
CA GLY A 79 25.14 -0.73 23.70
C GLY A 79 25.51 -2.17 23.41
#